data_AF-F2WUF4-F1
#
_entry.id   AF-F2WUF4-F1
#
_cell.length_a   1.000
_cell.length_b   1.000
_cell.length_c   1.000
_cell.angle_alpha   90.00
_cell.angle_beta   90.00
_cell.angle_gamma   90.00
#
_symmetry.space_group_name_H-M   'P 1'
#
loop_
_entity.id
_entity.type
_entity.pdbx_description
1 polymer ?
#
loop_
_entity_poly.entity_id
_entity_poly.type
_entity_poly.pdbx_seq_one_letter_code
_entity_poly.pdbx_strand_id
1 'polypeptide(L)'
;MNMNMFEQFMSPELLFIPTTPLSIMIPYLMVHQKPKLLGNRMTTATTKFLKIFMLNMTSQLSPKGQKWLPLLTSLILILLLSNLLSLLPYTFTTTSQLSMNMALALPLWLATIIIGMKDKFSMTLAHLLPESSPTPLIPFMVLIETTSQLMRPIALGVRLTANITAGHLLMTMVSSTTIYLISTHPFISLLTMVLLFLLMLLELAVACIQAYVFVLLVILYLQENS
;
A
#
# COMPACT_ATOMS: atom_id res chain seq x y z
N MET A 1 -1.44 -30.88 6.87
CA MET A 1 -2.32 -29.72 7.14
C MET A 1 -1.56 -28.43 7.46
N ASN A 2 -0.35 -28.44 8.04
CA ASN A 2 0.40 -27.20 8.33
C ASN A 2 0.88 -26.40 7.09
N MET A 3 1.08 -27.03 5.93
CA MET A 3 1.61 -26.34 4.73
C MET A 3 0.52 -25.62 3.91
N ASN A 4 -0.73 -26.11 3.94
CA ASN A 4 -1.78 -25.66 3.02
C ASN A 4 -2.19 -24.19 3.20
N MET A 5 -1.98 -23.63 4.39
CA MET A 5 -2.40 -22.24 4.69
C MET A 5 -1.49 -21.20 4.03
N PHE A 6 -0.21 -21.52 3.85
CA PHE A 6 0.78 -20.62 3.25
C PHE A 6 0.96 -20.83 1.75
N GLU A 7 0.43 -21.93 1.19
CA GLU A 7 0.45 -22.21 -0.25
C GLU A 7 -0.17 -21.06 -1.07
N GLN A 8 -1.17 -20.35 -0.55
CA GLN A 8 -1.78 -19.20 -1.23
C GLN A 8 -0.81 -18.02 -1.46
N PHE A 9 0.25 -17.92 -0.66
CA PHE A 9 1.26 -16.87 -0.79
C PHE A 9 2.44 -17.30 -1.65
N MET A 10 2.57 -18.59 -1.96
CA MET A 10 3.61 -19.06 -2.86
C MET A 10 3.33 -18.58 -4.27
N SER A 11 4.35 -18.06 -4.94
CA SER A 11 4.23 -17.61 -6.33
C SER A 11 3.82 -18.78 -7.22
N PRO A 12 2.68 -18.69 -7.95
CA PRO A 12 2.31 -19.74 -8.87
C PRO A 12 3.33 -19.81 -10.01
N GLU A 13 3.80 -21.01 -10.31
CA GLU A 13 4.63 -21.30 -11.46
C GLU A 13 3.79 -22.10 -12.46
N LEU A 14 3.66 -21.57 -13.67
CA LEU A 14 3.08 -22.30 -14.80
C LEU A 14 4.25 -22.75 -15.68
N LEU A 15 4.47 -24.06 -15.83
CA LEU A 15 5.56 -24.60 -16.66
C LEU A 15 6.93 -23.97 -16.33
N PHE A 16 7.28 -23.87 -15.05
CA PHE A 16 8.51 -23.24 -14.54
C PHE A 16 8.67 -21.74 -14.85
N ILE A 17 7.64 -21.07 -15.38
CA ILE A 17 7.62 -19.61 -15.55
C ILE A 17 6.82 -19.02 -14.38
N PRO A 18 7.42 -18.10 -13.58
CA PRO A 18 6.68 -17.44 -12.51
C PRO A 18 5.57 -16.56 -13.12
N THR A 19 4.33 -16.73 -12.65
CA THR A 19 3.18 -15.92 -13.14
C THR A 19 3.05 -14.57 -12.42
N THR A 20 4.00 -14.23 -11.53
CA THR A 20 4.04 -12.97 -10.79
C THR A 20 4.01 -11.72 -11.69
N PRO A 21 4.78 -11.58 -12.79
CA PRO A 21 4.69 -10.41 -13.66
C PRO A 21 3.32 -10.26 -14.31
N LEU A 22 2.66 -11.37 -14.66
CA LEU A 22 1.31 -11.33 -15.24
C LEU A 22 0.33 -10.75 -14.23
N SER A 23 0.38 -11.22 -12.98
CA SER A 23 -0.51 -10.72 -11.91
C SER A 23 -0.28 -9.23 -11.59
N ILE A 24 0.95 -8.72 -11.74
CA ILE A 24 1.25 -7.29 -11.58
C ILE A 24 0.63 -6.45 -12.72
N MET A 25 0.49 -7.01 -13.93
CA MET A 25 -0.09 -6.30 -15.06
C MET A 25 -1.64 -6.24 -15.04
N ILE A 26 -2.30 -7.13 -14.29
CA ILE A 26 -3.78 -7.20 -14.27
C ILE A 26 -4.42 -5.87 -13.81
N PRO A 27 -3.99 -5.21 -12.71
CA PRO A 27 -4.53 -3.91 -12.30
C PRO A 27 -4.43 -2.83 -13.40
N TYR A 28 -3.36 -2.84 -14.19
CA TYR A 28 -3.18 -1.89 -15.30
C TYR A 28 -4.23 -2.11 -16.40
N LEU A 29 -4.50 -3.37 -16.76
CA LEU A 29 -5.50 -3.71 -17.77
C LEU A 29 -6.93 -3.29 -17.40
N MET A 30 -7.25 -3.21 -16.09
CA MET A 30 -8.56 -2.75 -15.63
C MET A 30 -8.81 -1.25 -15.89
N VAL A 31 -7.73 -0.47 -16.06
CA VAL A 31 -7.83 0.97 -16.32
C VAL A 31 -7.85 1.22 -17.82
N HIS A 32 -9.04 1.15 -18.41
CA HIS A 32 -9.21 1.47 -19.82
C HIS A 32 -9.42 2.98 -20.03
N GLN A 33 -8.61 3.61 -20.89
CA GLN A 33 -8.83 4.99 -21.32
C GLN A 33 -9.19 5.02 -22.81
N LYS A 34 -10.33 5.61 -23.15
CA LYS A 34 -10.70 5.90 -24.55
C LYS A 34 -10.37 7.36 -24.84
N PRO A 35 -9.76 7.69 -26.00
CA PRO A 35 -9.40 9.07 -26.36
C PRO A 35 -10.61 9.94 -26.75
N LYS A 36 -11.84 9.46 -26.56
CA LYS A 36 -13.07 10.17 -26.91
C LYS A 36 -13.54 11.01 -25.72
N LEU A 37 -14.05 12.21 -26.00
CA LEU A 37 -14.62 13.12 -25.00
C LEU A 37 -15.76 12.45 -24.20
N LEU A 38 -16.58 11.65 -24.88
CA LEU A 38 -17.59 10.79 -24.26
C LEU A 38 -16.96 9.44 -23.92
N GLY A 39 -16.61 9.29 -22.64
CA GLY A 39 -16.14 8.03 -22.07
C GLY A 39 -17.27 7.04 -21.76
N ASN A 40 -16.90 5.78 -21.51
CA ASN A 40 -17.79 4.79 -20.89
C ASN A 40 -18.06 5.14 -19.41
N ARG A 41 -19.13 4.60 -18.81
CA ARG A 41 -19.49 4.82 -17.38
C ARG A 41 -18.33 4.53 -16.43
N MET A 42 -17.58 3.45 -16.69
CA MET A 42 -16.39 3.11 -15.91
C MET A 42 -15.30 4.18 -16.05
N THR A 43 -15.02 4.64 -17.27
CA THR A 43 -14.00 5.66 -17.52
C THR A 43 -14.37 7.04 -16.95
N THR A 44 -15.66 7.37 -16.88
CA THR A 44 -16.11 8.61 -16.23
C THR A 44 -16.05 8.52 -14.72
N ALA A 45 -16.32 7.34 -14.13
CA ALA A 45 -16.13 7.11 -12.70
C ALA A 45 -14.66 7.20 -12.30
N THR A 46 -13.76 6.54 -13.03
CA THR A 46 -12.32 6.57 -12.72
C THR A 46 -11.72 7.96 -12.91
N THR A 47 -12.10 8.70 -13.96
CA THR A 47 -11.63 10.09 -14.16
C THR A 47 -12.17 11.06 -13.09
N LYS A 48 -13.43 10.90 -12.65
CA LYS A 48 -13.97 11.68 -11.52
C LYS A 48 -13.23 11.37 -10.22
N PHE A 49 -13.00 10.09 -9.92
CA PHE A 49 -12.24 9.66 -8.74
C PHE A 49 -10.83 10.26 -8.74
N LEU A 50 -10.11 10.14 -9.86
CA LEU A 50 -8.76 10.72 -10.01
C LEU A 50 -8.78 12.24 -9.86
N LYS A 51 -9.79 12.94 -10.39
CA LYS A 51 -9.92 14.39 -10.26
C LYS A 51 -10.12 14.83 -8.81
N ILE A 52 -11.03 14.17 -8.08
CA ILE A 52 -11.27 14.46 -6.66
C ILE A 52 -9.99 14.21 -5.85
N PHE A 53 -9.32 13.09 -6.14
CA PHE A 53 -8.07 12.76 -5.46
C PHE A 53 -6.99 13.80 -5.74
N MET A 54 -6.79 14.20 -7.01
CA MET A 54 -5.85 15.25 -7.37
C MET A 54 -6.10 16.55 -6.61
N LEU A 55 -7.34 17.02 -6.55
CA LEU A 55 -7.70 18.24 -5.84
C LEU A 55 -7.31 18.16 -4.35
N ASN A 56 -7.62 17.05 -3.69
CA ASN A 56 -7.28 16.83 -2.29
C ASN A 56 -5.77 16.76 -2.03
N MET A 57 -4.99 16.20 -2.96
CA MET A 57 -3.54 16.14 -2.82
C MET A 57 -2.89 17.50 -3.12
N THR A 58 -3.40 18.26 -4.10
CA THR A 58 -2.82 19.57 -4.47
C THR A 58 -2.89 20.60 -3.36
N SER A 59 -3.87 20.53 -2.46
CA SER A 59 -3.96 21.46 -1.32
C SER A 59 -2.87 21.23 -0.27
N GLN A 60 -2.29 20.03 -0.22
CA GLN A 60 -1.23 19.67 0.72
C GLN A 60 0.18 19.89 0.14
N LEU A 61 0.30 19.99 -1.19
CA LEU A 61 1.58 20.07 -1.89
C LEU A 61 2.02 21.52 -2.15
N SER A 62 3.32 21.77 -1.98
CA SER A 62 3.97 23.01 -2.42
C SER A 62 3.93 23.14 -3.96
N PRO A 63 4.05 24.36 -4.54
CA PRO A 63 3.98 24.56 -6.00
C PRO A 63 5.04 23.77 -6.78
N LYS A 64 6.22 23.53 -6.19
CA LYS A 64 7.24 22.64 -6.78
C LYS A 64 6.81 21.17 -6.71
N GLY A 65 6.19 20.77 -5.60
CA GLY A 65 5.68 19.40 -5.39
C GLY A 65 4.50 19.02 -6.27
N GLN A 66 3.75 19.99 -6.82
CA GLN A 66 2.66 19.71 -7.75
C GLN A 66 3.11 18.96 -9.02
N LYS A 67 4.39 19.05 -9.41
CA LYS A 67 4.94 18.23 -10.52
C LYS A 67 4.87 16.72 -10.26
N TRP A 68 4.82 16.30 -9.00
CA TRP A 68 4.74 14.91 -8.57
C TRP A 68 3.32 14.34 -8.60
N LEU A 69 2.32 15.20 -8.78
CA LEU A 69 0.90 14.83 -8.74
C LEU A 69 0.53 13.69 -9.71
N PRO A 70 1.00 13.65 -10.97
CA PRO A 70 0.70 12.53 -11.88
C PRO A 70 1.27 11.20 -11.38
N LEU A 71 2.46 11.22 -10.78
CA LEU A 71 3.07 10.01 -10.21
C LEU A 71 2.25 9.52 -9.02
N LEU A 72 1.93 10.41 -8.07
CA LEU A 72 1.16 10.09 -6.86
C LEU A 72 -0.24 9.53 -7.19
N THR A 73 -0.89 10.08 -8.22
CA THR A 73 -2.22 9.66 -8.65
C THR A 73 -2.20 8.30 -9.37
N SER A 74 -1.19 8.03 -10.18
CA SER A 74 -1.02 6.69 -10.76
C SER A 74 -0.71 5.64 -9.70
N LEU A 75 0.08 6.01 -8.69
CA LEU A 75 0.48 5.11 -7.61
C LEU A 75 -0.71 4.73 -6.72
N ILE A 76 -1.59 5.67 -6.35
CA ILE A 76 -2.78 5.30 -5.56
C ILE A 76 -3.70 4.37 -6.35
N LEU A 77 -3.85 4.59 -7.66
CA LEU A 77 -4.72 3.78 -8.50
C LEU A 77 -4.21 2.34 -8.59
N ILE A 78 -2.90 2.16 -8.79
CA ILE A 78 -2.26 0.85 -8.85
C ILE A 78 -2.39 0.13 -7.51
N LEU A 79 -2.04 0.79 -6.40
CA LEU A 79 -2.13 0.18 -5.06
C LEU A 79 -3.57 -0.20 -4.69
N LEU A 80 -4.53 0.71 -4.91
CA LEU A 80 -5.94 0.46 -4.63
C LEU A 80 -6.46 -0.74 -5.42
N LEU A 81 -6.22 -0.78 -6.74
CA LEU A 81 -6.68 -1.89 -7.57
C LEU A 81 -6.01 -3.22 -7.20
N SER A 82 -4.71 -3.20 -6.90
CA SER A 82 -4.00 -4.41 -6.48
C SER A 82 -4.50 -4.97 -5.14
N ASN A 83 -4.79 -4.11 -4.16
CA ASN A 83 -5.33 -4.52 -2.85
C ASN A 83 -6.79 -4.96 -2.92
N LEU A 84 -7.59 -4.40 -3.83
CA LEU A 84 -8.96 -4.86 -4.04
C LEU A 84 -9.00 -6.20 -4.77
N LEU A 85 -8.12 -6.39 -5.77
CA LEU A 85 -7.99 -7.65 -6.48
C LEU A 85 -7.49 -8.79 -5.57
N SER A 86 -6.68 -8.45 -4.56
CA SER A 86 -6.17 -9.43 -3.62
C SER A 86 -7.27 -10.06 -2.75
N LEU A 87 -8.35 -9.33 -2.45
CA LEU A 87 -9.46 -9.83 -1.62
C LEU A 87 -10.33 -10.89 -2.33
N LEU A 88 -10.21 -11.03 -3.66
CA LEU A 88 -10.99 -12.01 -4.41
C LEU A 88 -10.58 -13.45 -4.04
N PRO A 89 -11.54 -14.40 -4.02
CA PRO A 89 -11.21 -15.79 -3.69
C PRO A 89 -10.27 -16.39 -4.74
N TYR A 90 -9.27 -17.15 -4.29
CA TYR A 90 -8.30 -17.87 -5.11
C TYR A 90 -7.43 -17.00 -6.03
N THR A 91 -7.33 -15.69 -5.80
CA THR A 91 -6.37 -14.84 -6.52
C THR A 91 -5.02 -14.81 -5.80
N PHE A 92 -3.94 -14.89 -6.58
CA PHE A 92 -2.59 -14.66 -6.05
C PHE A 92 -2.42 -13.17 -5.77
N THR A 93 -2.02 -12.84 -4.55
CA THR A 93 -1.95 -11.46 -4.05
C THR A 93 -0.53 -10.91 -4.20
N THR A 94 -0.28 -10.12 -5.24
CA THR A 94 1.06 -9.56 -5.52
C THR A 94 1.59 -8.66 -4.41
N THR A 95 0.71 -8.00 -3.68
CA THR A 95 1.01 -7.08 -2.58
C THR A 95 1.29 -7.77 -1.24
N SER A 96 1.08 -9.08 -1.13
CA SER A 96 1.48 -9.86 0.06
C SER A 96 2.99 -10.06 0.14
N GLN A 97 3.67 -10.07 -1.02
CA GLN A 97 5.11 -10.25 -1.11
C GLN A 97 5.84 -8.95 -0.75
N LEU A 98 6.67 -9.02 0.28
CA LEU A 98 7.45 -7.87 0.76
C LEU A 98 8.36 -7.29 -0.31
N SER A 99 8.88 -8.15 -1.20
CA SER A 99 9.71 -7.75 -2.33
C SER A 99 9.01 -6.71 -3.22
N MET A 100 7.72 -6.90 -3.54
CA MET A 100 6.98 -5.99 -4.41
C MET A 100 6.74 -4.63 -3.75
N ASN A 101 6.32 -4.64 -2.49
CA ASN A 101 6.05 -3.39 -1.76
C ASN A 101 7.33 -2.60 -1.49
N MET A 102 8.44 -3.28 -1.19
CA MET A 102 9.74 -2.63 -1.03
C MET A 102 10.29 -2.09 -2.37
N ALA A 103 10.06 -2.79 -3.48
CA ALA A 103 10.41 -2.30 -4.81
C ALA A 103 9.64 -1.03 -5.20
N LEU A 104 8.43 -0.82 -4.66
CA LEU A 104 7.69 0.44 -4.82
C LEU A 104 8.14 1.51 -3.80
N ALA A 105 8.28 1.15 -2.53
CA ALA A 105 8.56 2.11 -1.45
C ALA A 105 9.98 2.70 -1.51
N LEU A 106 11.00 1.87 -1.74
CA LEU A 106 12.40 2.32 -1.70
C LEU A 106 12.73 3.37 -2.78
N PRO A 107 12.36 3.19 -4.08
CA PRO A 107 12.66 4.18 -5.09
C PRO A 107 11.93 5.51 -4.88
N LEU A 108 10.67 5.47 -4.44
CA LEU A 108 9.92 6.70 -4.14
C LEU A 108 10.53 7.46 -2.97
N TRP A 109 10.89 6.77 -1.90
CA TRP A 109 11.57 7.38 -0.75
C TRP A 109 12.94 7.94 -1.15
N LEU A 110 13.78 7.17 -1.85
CA LEU A 110 15.07 7.64 -2.35
C LEU A 110 14.91 8.88 -3.24
N ALA A 111 13.90 8.90 -4.11
CA ALA A 111 13.64 10.05 -4.96
C ALA A 111 13.32 11.31 -4.13
N THR A 112 12.49 11.20 -3.08
CA THR A 112 12.20 12.35 -2.20
C THR A 112 13.44 12.90 -1.50
N ILE A 113 14.34 12.03 -1.02
CA ILE A 113 15.60 12.46 -0.40
C ILE A 113 16.52 13.12 -1.40
N ILE A 114 16.68 12.53 -2.59
CA ILE A 114 17.55 13.10 -3.64
C ILE A 114 17.07 14.50 -4.04
N ILE A 115 15.76 14.75 -4.08
CA ILE A 115 15.20 16.08 -4.37
C ILE A 115 15.51 17.05 -3.23
N GLY A 116 15.29 16.64 -1.97
CA GLY A 116 15.61 17.49 -0.82
C GLY A 116 17.08 17.87 -0.76
N MET A 117 17.98 16.92 -1.00
CA MET A 117 19.43 17.16 -1.04
C MET A 117 19.83 18.12 -2.16
N LYS A 118 19.16 18.05 -3.32
CA LYS A 118 19.43 18.92 -4.48
C LYS A 118 18.89 20.33 -4.30
N ASP A 119 17.68 20.49 -3.76
CA ASP A 119 17.02 21.79 -3.66
C ASP A 119 17.54 22.60 -2.45
N LYS A 120 17.80 21.95 -1.30
CA LYS A 120 18.26 22.62 -0.08
C LYS A 120 19.16 21.70 0.78
N PHE A 121 20.41 21.54 0.39
CA PHE A 121 21.38 20.72 1.16
C PHE A 121 21.57 21.20 2.61
N SER A 122 21.62 22.52 2.85
CA SER A 122 21.80 23.07 4.20
C SER A 122 20.57 22.90 5.09
N MET A 123 19.36 23.08 4.54
CA MET A 123 18.11 22.95 5.31
C MET A 123 17.77 21.50 5.62
N THR A 124 18.08 20.57 4.71
CA THR A 124 17.88 19.13 4.94
C THR A 124 18.83 18.59 6.01
N LEU A 125 20.08 19.06 6.05
CA LEU A 125 20.99 18.76 7.16
C LEU A 125 20.57 19.44 8.47
N ALA A 126 20.02 20.66 8.41
CA ALA A 126 19.51 21.35 9.60
C ALA A 126 18.30 20.63 10.23
N HIS A 127 17.42 20.03 9.41
CA HIS A 127 16.29 19.22 9.88
C HIS A 127 16.69 17.94 10.62
N LEU A 128 17.94 17.48 10.51
CA LEU A 128 18.45 16.37 11.33
C LEU A 128 18.64 16.77 12.79
N LEU A 129 18.64 18.07 13.11
CA LEU A 129 18.77 18.58 14.45
C LEU A 129 17.47 19.28 14.87
N PRO A 130 16.75 18.79 15.88
CA PRO A 130 15.65 19.54 16.44
C PRO A 130 16.20 20.82 17.08
N GLU A 131 15.64 21.95 16.65
CA GLU A 131 15.89 23.28 17.23
C GLU A 131 15.72 23.20 18.76
N SER A 132 16.73 23.66 19.50
CA SER A 132 16.86 23.65 20.98
C SER A 132 17.42 22.41 21.70
N SER A 133 18.12 21.49 21.03
CA SER A 133 18.79 20.39 21.75
C SER A 133 20.06 20.85 22.53
N PRO A 134 20.25 20.45 23.80
CA PRO A 134 21.44 20.78 24.57
C PRO A 134 22.69 20.10 23.99
N THR A 135 23.80 20.84 23.97
CA THR A 135 25.06 20.50 23.27
C THR A 135 25.61 19.08 23.45
N PRO A 136 25.53 18.40 24.61
CA PRO A 136 26.02 17.03 24.73
C PRO A 136 25.13 15.95 24.10
N LEU A 137 23.83 16.21 23.90
CA LEU A 137 22.86 15.22 23.35
C LEU A 137 22.74 15.27 21.83
N ILE A 138 23.33 16.29 21.20
CA ILE A 138 23.30 16.51 19.74
C ILE A 138 23.74 15.27 18.94
N PRO A 139 24.88 14.61 19.23
CA PRO A 139 25.33 13.47 18.42
C PRO A 139 24.38 12.28 18.46
N PHE A 140 23.72 12.07 19.62
CA PHE A 140 22.77 10.98 19.80
C PHE A 140 21.45 11.24 19.08
N MET A 141 20.95 12.49 19.12
CA MET A 141 19.73 12.89 18.41
C MET A 141 19.86 12.75 16.88
N VAL A 142 21.01 13.13 16.32
CA VAL A 142 21.27 12.95 14.87
C VAL A 142 21.28 11.47 14.48
N LEU A 143 21.82 10.59 15.33
CA LEU A 143 21.80 9.14 15.07
C LEU A 143 20.37 8.58 15.11
N ILE A 144 19.54 9.05 16.05
CA ILE A 144 18.13 8.66 16.09
C ILE A 144 17.35 9.17 14.88
N GLU A 145 17.57 10.42 14.47
CA GLU A 145 16.83 10.97 13.31
C GLU A 145 17.24 10.28 12.00
N THR A 146 18.55 10.01 11.81
CA THR A 146 19.02 9.25 10.64
C THR A 146 18.46 7.82 10.61
N THR A 147 18.41 7.13 11.74
CA THR A 147 17.78 5.80 11.82
C THR A 147 16.26 5.86 11.61
N SER A 148 15.58 6.87 12.16
CA SER A 148 14.15 7.13 11.92
C SER A 148 13.87 7.33 10.43
N GLN A 149 14.66 8.15 9.74
CA GLN A 149 14.54 8.37 8.30
C GLN A 149 14.68 7.08 7.48
N LEU A 150 15.60 6.18 7.86
CA LEU A 150 15.78 4.88 7.21
C LEU A 150 14.64 3.89 7.51
N MET A 151 14.05 3.95 8.71
CA MET A 151 12.95 3.06 9.09
C MET A 151 11.63 3.41 8.39
N ARG A 152 11.43 4.65 7.94
CA ARG A 152 10.21 5.11 7.25
C ARG A 152 9.81 4.25 6.03
N PRO A 153 10.66 4.02 5.00
CA PRO A 153 10.29 3.21 3.84
C PRO A 153 10.07 1.73 4.19
N ILE A 154 10.84 1.21 5.15
CA ILE A 154 10.71 -0.16 5.64
C ILE A 154 9.35 -0.34 6.33
N ALA A 155 8.99 0.58 7.22
CA ALA A 155 7.70 0.55 7.92
C ALA A 155 6.52 0.67 6.94
N LEU A 156 6.66 1.48 5.88
CA LEU A 156 5.64 1.64 4.84
C LEU A 156 5.39 0.32 4.08
N GLY A 157 6.47 -0.32 3.61
CA GLY A 157 6.39 -1.59 2.87
C GLY A 157 5.85 -2.74 3.73
N VAL A 158 6.36 -2.86 4.96
CA VAL A 158 5.93 -3.89 5.93
C VAL A 158 4.46 -3.69 6.31
N ARG A 159 3.98 -2.45 6.47
CA ARG A 159 2.57 -2.20 6.81
C ARG A 159 1.62 -2.77 5.75
N LEU A 160 1.97 -2.59 4.48
CA LEU A 160 1.10 -3.04 3.38
C LEU A 160 1.10 -4.56 3.26
N THR A 161 2.26 -5.21 3.41
CA THR A 161 2.32 -6.67 3.42
C THR A 161 1.65 -7.28 4.65
N ALA A 162 1.91 -6.73 5.83
CA ALA A 162 1.44 -7.31 7.08
C ALA A 162 -0.09 -7.31 7.15
N ASN A 163 -0.73 -6.20 6.76
CA ASN A 163 -2.18 -6.11 6.78
C ASN A 163 -2.82 -7.11 5.81
N ILE A 164 -2.33 -7.20 4.58
CA ILE A 164 -2.90 -8.11 3.56
C ILE A 164 -2.62 -9.57 3.93
N THR A 165 -1.39 -9.92 4.32
CA THR A 165 -1.03 -11.29 4.70
C THR A 165 -1.79 -11.76 5.95
N ALA A 166 -1.84 -10.94 7.00
CA ALA A 166 -2.55 -11.27 8.24
C ALA A 166 -4.06 -11.40 8.01
N GLY A 167 -4.65 -10.51 7.21
CA GLY A 167 -6.06 -10.54 6.86
C GLY A 167 -6.46 -11.83 6.14
N HIS A 168 -5.70 -12.22 5.11
CA HIS A 168 -5.92 -13.47 4.39
C HIS A 168 -5.70 -14.70 5.28
N LEU A 169 -4.70 -14.69 6.17
CA LEU A 169 -4.47 -15.78 7.12
C LEU A 169 -5.64 -15.88 8.13
N LEU A 170 -6.14 -14.76 8.65
CA LEU A 170 -7.30 -14.73 9.55
C LEU A 170 -8.56 -15.26 8.85
N MET A 171 -8.85 -14.82 7.63
CA MET A 171 -10.01 -15.30 6.87
C MET A 171 -9.94 -16.81 6.60
N THR A 172 -8.76 -17.33 6.27
CA THR A 172 -8.57 -18.76 6.00
C THR A 172 -8.65 -19.60 7.28
N MET A 173 -8.12 -19.11 8.41
CA MET A 173 -8.29 -19.76 9.71
C MET A 173 -9.76 -19.81 10.13
N VAL A 174 -10.46 -18.68 10.09
CA VAL A 174 -11.89 -18.62 10.45
C VAL A 174 -12.71 -19.52 9.53
N SER A 175 -12.51 -19.47 8.22
CA SER A 175 -13.23 -20.33 7.28
C SER A 175 -12.96 -21.83 7.48
N SER A 176 -11.73 -22.23 7.81
CA SER A 176 -11.45 -23.64 8.14
C SER A 176 -12.20 -24.10 9.38
N THR A 177 -12.29 -23.25 10.41
CA THR A 177 -13.06 -23.54 11.62
C THR A 177 -14.57 -23.53 11.36
N THR A 178 -15.07 -22.65 10.50
CA THR A 178 -16.51 -22.64 10.14
C THR A 178 -16.90 -23.93 9.44
N ILE A 179 -16.07 -24.42 8.50
CA ILE A 179 -16.29 -25.68 7.78
C ILE A 179 -16.34 -26.87 8.74
N TYR A 180 -15.41 -26.93 9.71
CA TYR A 180 -15.43 -27.98 10.74
C TYR A 180 -16.70 -27.92 11.60
N LEU A 181 -17.07 -26.71 12.07
CA LEU A 181 -18.22 -26.49 12.94
C LEU A 181 -19.58 -26.74 12.27
N ILE A 182 -19.68 -26.63 10.94
CA ILE A 182 -20.92 -26.96 10.20
C ILE A 182 -21.34 -28.41 10.51
N SER A 183 -20.38 -29.33 10.61
CA SER A 183 -20.65 -30.75 10.83
C SER A 183 -20.99 -31.09 12.29
N THR A 184 -20.43 -30.36 13.26
CA THR A 184 -20.57 -30.67 14.69
C THR A 184 -21.70 -29.87 15.35
N HIS A 185 -21.76 -28.55 15.14
CA HIS A 185 -22.66 -27.63 15.82
C HIS A 185 -23.13 -26.50 14.88
N PRO A 186 -24.27 -26.68 14.16
CA PRO A 186 -24.70 -25.75 13.12
C PRO A 186 -25.06 -24.35 13.65
N PHE A 187 -25.51 -24.25 14.91
CA PHE A 187 -25.83 -22.95 15.52
C PHE A 187 -24.57 -22.08 15.73
N ILE A 188 -23.48 -22.68 16.21
CA ILE A 188 -22.20 -21.98 16.40
C ILE A 188 -21.57 -21.63 15.05
N SER A 189 -21.73 -22.53 14.05
CA SER A 189 -21.27 -22.26 12.69
C SER A 189 -21.90 -20.99 12.10
N LEU A 190 -23.20 -20.75 12.31
CA LEU A 190 -23.87 -19.52 11.86
C LEU A 190 -23.20 -18.26 12.42
N LEU A 191 -22.85 -18.26 13.72
CA LEU A 191 -22.14 -17.14 14.35
C LEU A 191 -20.77 -16.91 13.70
N THR A 192 -20.00 -17.97 13.46
CA THR A 192 -18.69 -17.87 12.81
C THR A 192 -18.79 -17.41 11.35
N MET A 193 -19.89 -17.73 10.66
CA MET A 193 -20.14 -17.26 9.30
C MET A 193 -20.43 -15.76 9.26
N VAL A 194 -21.20 -15.24 10.23
CA VAL A 194 -21.41 -13.79 10.41
C VAL A 194 -20.08 -13.09 10.71
N LEU A 195 -19.22 -13.69 11.53
CA LEU A 195 -17.88 -13.16 11.82
C LEU A 195 -17.00 -13.12 10.56
N LEU A 196 -17.02 -14.17 9.73
CA LEU A 196 -16.28 -14.20 8.46
C LEU A 196 -16.76 -13.09 7.51
N PHE A 197 -18.07 -12.86 7.43
CA PHE A 197 -18.63 -11.77 6.64
C PHE A 197 -18.17 -10.39 7.14
N LEU A 198 -18.19 -10.17 8.46
CA LEU A 198 -17.70 -8.93 9.06
C LEU A 198 -16.20 -8.72 8.82
N LEU A 199 -15.40 -9.78 8.92
CA LEU A 199 -13.97 -9.74 8.66
C LEU A 199 -13.67 -9.35 7.21
N MET A 200 -14.44 -9.85 6.23
CA MET A 200 -14.30 -9.45 4.83
C MET A 200 -14.58 -7.95 4.62
N LEU A 201 -15.61 -7.40 5.30
CA LEU A 201 -15.89 -5.97 5.26
C LEU A 201 -14.76 -5.14 5.89
N LEU A 202 -14.19 -5.62 7.00
CA LEU A 202 -13.05 -4.97 7.64
C LEU A 202 -11.83 -4.94 6.71
N GLU A 203 -11.48 -6.06 6.10
CA GLU A 203 -10.35 -6.16 5.17
C GLU A 203 -10.55 -5.28 3.93
N LEU A 204 -11.77 -5.19 3.40
CA LEU A 204 -12.10 -4.27 2.31
C LEU A 204 -11.84 -2.81 2.70
N ALA A 205 -12.22 -2.41 3.92
CA ALA A 205 -11.97 -1.07 4.43
C ALA A 205 -10.46 -0.81 4.63
N VAL A 206 -9.74 -1.76 5.24
CA VAL A 206 -8.30 -1.67 5.46
C VAL A 206 -7.54 -1.58 4.13
N ALA A 207 -7.92 -2.37 3.12
CA ALA A 207 -7.32 -2.34 1.78
C ALA A 207 -7.41 -0.95 1.12
N CYS A 208 -8.57 -0.27 1.27
CA CYS A 208 -8.78 1.08 0.75
C CYS A 208 -7.95 2.13 1.52
N ILE A 209 -7.98 2.07 2.86
CA ILE A 209 -7.26 3.01 3.72
C ILE A 209 -5.74 2.89 3.53
N GLN A 210 -5.23 1.66 3.38
CA GLN A 210 -3.79 1.42 3.27
C GLN A 210 -3.19 2.06 2.01
N ALA A 211 -3.88 2.00 0.86
CA ALA A 211 -3.44 2.68 -0.36
C ALA A 211 -3.42 4.21 -0.18
N TYR A 212 -4.40 4.76 0.53
CA TYR A 212 -4.47 6.19 0.85
C TYR A 212 -3.33 6.64 1.78
N VAL A 213 -3.13 5.93 2.89
CA VAL A 213 -2.06 6.24 3.88
C VAL A 213 -0.69 6.15 3.24
N PHE A 214 -0.48 5.22 2.31
CA PHE A 214 0.78 5.11 1.57
C PHE A 214 1.10 6.42 0.82
N VAL A 215 0.14 6.91 0.03
CA VAL A 215 0.34 8.11 -0.79
C VAL A 215 0.45 9.37 0.07
N LEU A 216 -0.34 9.46 1.13
CA LEU A 216 -0.29 10.59 2.07
C LEU A 216 1.08 10.71 2.75
N LEU A 217 1.70 9.60 3.16
CA LEU A 217 3.05 9.63 3.74
C LEU A 217 4.10 10.10 2.74
N VAL A 218 4.01 9.66 1.47
CA VAL A 218 4.90 10.14 0.41
C VAL A 218 4.74 11.65 0.19
N ILE A 219 3.51 12.18 0.26
CA ILE A 219 3.26 13.62 0.16
C ILE A 219 3.88 14.38 1.32
N LEU A 220 3.71 13.88 2.55
CA LEU A 220 4.32 14.49 3.73
C LEU A 220 5.85 14.50 3.63
N TYR A 221 6.46 13.42 3.15
CA TYR A 221 7.91 13.39 2.90
C TYR A 221 8.34 14.36 1.81
N LEU A 222 7.52 14.54 0.78
CA LEU A 222 7.82 15.51 -0.26
C LEU A 222 7.69 16.94 0.26
N GLN A 223 6.75 17.20 1.17
CA GLN A 223 6.58 18.51 1.82
C GLN A 223 7.72 18.82 2.80
N GLU A 224 8.19 17.84 3.57
CA GLU A 224 9.37 18.01 4.46
C GLU A 224 10.64 18.33 3.66
N ASN A 225 10.78 17.77 2.46
CA ASN A 225 11.99 17.88 1.64
C ASN A 225 11.94 19.00 0.57
N SER A 226 10.81 19.69 0.35
CA SER A 226 10.67 20.78 -0.65
C SER A 226 10.70 22.16 -0.02
#